data_AF-A0A0K0GAE7-F1
#
_entry.id   AF-A0A0K0GAE7-F1
#
_cell.length_a   1.000
_cell.length_b   1.000
_cell.length_c   1.000
_cell.angle_alpha   90.00
_cell.angle_beta   90.00
_cell.angle_gamma   90.00
#
_symmetry.space_group_name_H-M   'P 1'
#
loop_
_entity.id
_entity.type
_entity.pdbx_description
1 polymer ?
#
loop_
_entity_poly.entity_id
_entity_poly.type
_entity_poly.pdbx_seq_one_letter_code
_entity_poly.pdbx_strand_id
1 'polypeptide(L)'
;MDTMGRHVIAELWGCNIDKLNDMGLIERIFVDAALKAGAEIREVAFHKFAPQGVSGVVIISESHLTIHSFPEHGYASIDVFTCGDIIDPNVAADFIAEALECKSYDRVEIPRGMGPIKEKDFEKVY
;
A
#
# COMPACT_ATOMS: atom_id res chain seq x y z
N MET A 1 -6.02 -6.03 -23.12
CA MET A 1 -5.71 -5.65 -21.74
C MET A 1 -6.70 -4.57 -21.39
N ASP A 2 -7.50 -4.81 -20.36
CA ASP A 2 -8.32 -3.78 -19.75
C ASP A 2 -7.36 -2.83 -19.02
N THR A 3 -7.57 -1.52 -19.15
CA THR A 3 -6.77 -0.51 -18.45
C THR A 3 -7.25 -0.30 -17.02
N MET A 4 -8.41 -0.87 -16.67
CA MET A 4 -9.05 -0.67 -15.38
C MET A 4 -8.26 -1.29 -14.24
N GLY A 5 -8.09 -0.50 -13.17
CA GLY A 5 -7.57 -0.98 -11.90
C GLY A 5 -8.09 -0.16 -10.73
N ARG A 6 -7.85 -0.66 -9.52
CA ARG A 6 -8.31 -0.06 -8.27
C ARG A 6 -7.10 0.23 -7.40
N HIS A 7 -6.97 1.50 -7.01
CA HIS A 7 -5.83 1.98 -6.25
C HIS A 7 -6.27 2.52 -4.90
N VAL A 8 -5.94 1.79 -3.84
CA VAL A 8 -6.13 2.25 -2.46
C VAL A 8 -4.88 3.02 -2.04
N ILE A 9 -5.07 4.28 -1.65
CA ILE A 9 -4.06 5.12 -1.01
C ILE A 9 -4.45 5.25 0.45
N ALA A 10 -3.52 4.96 1.35
CA ALA A 10 -3.83 4.79 2.76
C ALA A 10 -2.80 5.42 3.69
N GLU A 11 -3.33 6.06 4.73
CA GLU A 11 -2.60 6.78 5.77
C GLU A 11 -2.77 6.03 7.10
N LEU A 12 -1.68 5.45 7.61
CA LEU A 12 -1.70 4.64 8.82
C LEU A 12 -1.02 5.39 9.96
N TRP A 13 -1.76 5.73 11.01
CA TRP A 13 -1.27 6.51 12.15
C TRP A 13 -1.28 5.70 13.45
N GLY A 14 -0.31 5.99 14.30
CA GLY A 14 -0.17 5.33 15.61
C GLY A 14 0.28 3.88 15.50
N CYS A 15 1.01 3.52 14.44
CA CYS A 15 1.58 2.20 14.22
C CYS A 15 2.65 1.86 15.26
N ASN A 16 2.98 0.57 15.35
CA ASN A 16 4.08 0.09 16.17
C ASN A 16 5.44 0.54 15.61
N ILE A 17 6.16 1.36 16.35
CA ILE A 17 7.43 1.98 15.91
C ILE A 17 8.53 0.96 15.61
N ASP A 18 8.56 -0.16 16.35
CA ASP A 18 9.57 -1.20 16.15
C ASP A 18 9.31 -1.95 14.84
N LYS A 19 8.03 -2.21 14.55
CA LYS A 19 7.60 -2.81 13.28
C LYS A 19 7.91 -1.89 12.10
N LEU A 20 7.62 -0.59 12.23
CA LEU A 20 7.90 0.40 11.18
C LEU A 20 9.39 0.52 10.84
N ASN A 21 10.29 0.12 11.74
CA ASN A 21 11.74 0.18 11.53
C ASN A 21 12.36 -1.20 11.22
N ASP A 22 11.57 -2.27 11.11
CA ASP A 22 12.04 -3.61 10.76
C ASP A 22 11.77 -3.89 9.27
N MET A 23 12.78 -3.68 8.43
CA MET A 23 12.70 -3.92 6.99
C MET A 23 12.32 -5.36 6.64
N GLY A 24 12.87 -6.35 7.35
CA GLY A 24 12.59 -7.76 7.07
C GLY A 24 11.20 -8.19 7.51
N LEU A 25 10.65 -7.56 8.56
CA LEU A 25 9.23 -7.72 8.91
C LEU A 25 8.32 -7.06 7.88
N ILE A 26 8.59 -5.81 7.50
CA ILE A 26 7.77 -5.08 6.53
C ILE A 26 7.74 -5.81 5.18
N GLU A 27 8.89 -6.28 4.68
CA GLU A 27 8.96 -7.07 3.45
C GLU A 27 8.02 -8.29 3.50
N ARG A 28 8.06 -9.05 4.60
CA ARG A 28 7.18 -10.21 4.80
C ARG A 28 5.71 -9.81 4.85
N ILE A 29 5.36 -8.75 5.59
CA ILE A 29 3.98 -8.23 5.66
C ILE A 29 3.46 -7.90 4.26
N PHE A 30 4.25 -7.22 3.43
CA PHE A 30 3.82 -6.80 2.10
C PHE A 30 3.72 -7.96 1.11
N VAL A 31 4.64 -8.93 1.18
CA VAL A 31 4.54 -10.17 0.40
C VAL A 31 3.29 -10.96 0.79
N ASP A 32 3.05 -11.14 2.08
CA ASP A 32 1.86 -11.84 2.59
C ASP A 32 0.57 -11.11 2.21
N ALA A 33 0.57 -9.77 2.23
CA ALA A 33 -0.56 -8.94 1.80
C ALA A 33 -0.90 -9.18 0.32
N ALA A 34 0.12 -9.18 -0.55
CA ALA A 34 -0.05 -9.44 -1.98
C ALA A 34 -0.60 -10.86 -2.22
N LEU A 35 -0.04 -11.87 -1.55
CA LEU A 35 -0.51 -13.25 -1.67
C LEU A 35 -1.94 -13.43 -1.14
N LYS A 36 -2.28 -12.76 -0.03
CA LYS A 36 -3.62 -12.80 0.57
C LYS A 36 -4.68 -12.14 -0.30
N ALA A 37 -4.31 -11.10 -1.03
CA ALA A 37 -5.16 -10.50 -2.06
C ALA A 37 -5.30 -11.37 -3.32
N GLY A 38 -4.50 -12.44 -3.45
CA GLY A 38 -4.49 -13.32 -4.63
C GLY A 38 -3.65 -12.76 -5.79
N ALA A 39 -2.74 -11.83 -5.51
CA ALA A 39 -1.87 -11.24 -6.53
C ALA A 39 -0.66 -12.14 -6.84
N GLU A 40 -0.22 -12.11 -8.10
CA GLU A 40 1.01 -12.76 -8.54
C GLU A 40 2.18 -11.79 -8.43
N ILE A 41 3.16 -12.12 -7.57
CA ILE A 41 4.35 -11.31 -7.32
C ILE A 41 5.37 -11.48 -8.45
N ARG A 42 5.94 -10.37 -8.92
CA ARG A 42 7.00 -10.31 -9.94
C ARG A 42 8.35 -9.93 -9.36
N GLU A 43 8.38 -8.95 -8.47
CA GLU A 43 9.61 -8.43 -7.87
C GLU A 43 9.33 -7.83 -6.50
N VAL A 44 10.34 -7.85 -5.63
CA VAL A 44 10.27 -7.33 -4.27
C VAL A 44 11.54 -6.53 -4.02
N ALA A 45 11.39 -5.28 -3.59
CA ALA A 45 12.53 -4.41 -3.28
C ALA A 45 12.24 -3.52 -2.07
N PHE A 46 13.12 -3.60 -1.07
CA PHE A 46 13.02 -2.83 0.17
C PHE A 46 14.35 -2.16 0.50
N HIS A 47 14.27 -0.98 1.11
CA HIS A 47 15.42 -0.20 1.55
C HIS A 47 15.15 0.38 2.94
N LYS A 48 16.10 0.16 3.87
CA LYS A 48 16.11 0.76 5.19
C LYS A 48 16.99 2.01 5.20
N PHE A 49 16.45 3.13 5.68
CA PHE A 49 17.18 4.38 5.82
C PHE A 49 17.88 4.50 7.17
N ALA A 50 18.87 5.39 7.22
CA ALA A 50 19.49 5.84 8.46
C ALA A 50 18.94 7.23 8.84
N PRO A 51 18.59 7.47 10.12
CA PRO A 51 18.73 6.56 11.26
C PRO A 51 17.63 5.48 11.36
N GLN A 52 16.50 5.67 10.69
CA GLN A 52 15.36 4.74 10.73
C GLN A 52 14.43 4.96 9.52
N GLY A 53 13.45 4.07 9.39
CA GLY A 53 12.43 4.13 8.33
C GLY A 53 12.74 3.20 7.16
N VAL A 54 11.70 2.82 6.43
CA VAL A 54 11.75 1.82 5.36
C VAL A 54 10.90 2.31 4.20
N SER A 55 11.46 2.23 3.00
CA SER A 55 10.70 2.29 1.75
C SER A 55 10.70 0.91 1.11
N GLY A 56 9.59 0.53 0.49
CA GLY A 56 9.59 -0.68 -0.32
C GLY A 56 8.43 -0.83 -1.26
N VAL A 57 8.60 -1.79 -2.16
CA VAL A 57 7.65 -2.11 -3.21
C VAL A 57 7.59 -3.62 -3.42
N VAL A 58 6.38 -4.13 -3.57
CA VAL A 58 6.10 -5.44 -4.16
C VAL A 58 5.45 -5.19 -5.50
N ILE A 59 6.16 -5.50 -6.59
CA ILE A 59 5.64 -5.43 -7.94
C ILE A 59 4.81 -6.69 -8.18
N ILE A 60 3.56 -6.50 -8.60
CA ILE A 60 2.65 -7.59 -8.97
C ILE A 60 2.30 -7.48 -10.46
N SER A 61 1.58 -8.46 -11.02
CA SER A 61 1.17 -8.42 -12.44
C SER A 61 0.43 -7.11 -12.78
N GLU A 62 1.12 -6.20 -13.47
CA GLU A 62 0.66 -4.91 -14.00
C GLU A 62 0.39 -3.79 -12.96
N SER A 63 0.75 -3.97 -11.69
CA SER A 63 0.56 -2.96 -10.62
C SER A 63 1.55 -3.13 -9.44
N HIS A 64 1.23 -2.65 -8.23
CA HIS A 64 2.16 -2.67 -7.09
C HIS A 64 1.51 -2.50 -5.72
N LEU A 65 2.22 -2.92 -4.67
CA LEU A 65 2.01 -2.49 -3.29
C LEU A 65 3.25 -1.72 -2.83
N THR A 66 3.11 -0.54 -2.20
CA THR A 66 4.24 0.26 -1.71
C THR A 66 4.04 0.73 -0.27
N ILE A 67 5.17 1.01 0.40
CA ILE A 67 5.19 1.63 1.73
C ILE A 67 6.33 2.63 1.86
N HIS A 68 6.07 3.70 2.59
CA HIS A 68 7.06 4.56 3.21
C HIS A 68 6.75 4.69 4.71
N SER A 69 7.66 4.25 5.57
CA SER A 69 7.50 4.32 7.03
C SER A 69 8.32 5.44 7.66
N PHE A 70 7.72 6.07 8.68
CA PHE A 70 8.29 7.13 9.51
C PHE A 70 8.13 6.75 11.00
N PRO A 71 9.02 5.89 11.53
CA PRO A 71 8.90 5.37 12.91
C PRO A 71 8.82 6.46 13.98
N GLU A 72 9.53 7.58 13.80
CA GLU A 72 9.50 8.76 14.70
C GLU A 72 8.12 9.37 14.88
N HIS A 73 7.20 9.10 13.96
CA HIS A 73 5.84 9.62 13.95
C HIS A 73 4.80 8.50 14.14
N GLY A 74 5.23 7.24 14.27
CA GLY A 74 4.32 6.09 14.27
C GLY A 74 3.46 6.06 13.01
N TYR A 75 4.02 6.47 11.87
CA TYR A 75 3.29 6.72 10.63
C TYR A 75 3.82 5.87 9.47
N ALA A 76 2.92 5.42 8.61
CA ALA A 76 3.27 4.88 7.31
C ALA A 76 2.25 5.34 6.26
N SER A 77 2.73 5.75 5.09
CA SER A 77 1.91 5.80 3.88
C SER A 77 2.05 4.50 3.12
N ILE A 78 0.91 3.97 2.65
CA ILE A 78 0.89 2.77 1.82
C ILE A 78 0.02 2.98 0.60
N ASP A 79 0.40 2.33 -0.48
CA ASP A 79 -0.39 2.23 -1.70
C ASP A 79 -0.63 0.77 -2.02
N VAL A 80 -1.86 0.41 -2.37
CA VAL A 80 -2.23 -0.91 -2.89
C VAL A 80 -2.95 -0.71 -4.21
N PHE A 81 -2.21 -0.90 -5.30
CA PHE A 81 -2.73 -0.83 -6.65
C PHE A 81 -2.86 -2.22 -7.24
N THR A 82 -4.06 -2.56 -7.73
CA THR A 82 -4.36 -3.84 -8.37
C THR A 82 -5.08 -3.63 -9.71
N CYS A 83 -4.86 -4.53 -10.67
CA CYS A 83 -5.52 -4.52 -11.97
C CYS A 83 -6.68 -5.51 -12.03
N GLY A 84 -7.73 -5.14 -12.78
CA GLY A 84 -8.94 -5.95 -12.94
C GLY A 84 -9.87 -5.95 -11.73
N ASP A 85 -10.99 -6.67 -11.86
CA ASP A 85 -12.09 -6.68 -10.87
C ASP A 85 -12.01 -7.82 -9.86
N ILE A 86 -11.08 -8.75 -10.05
CA ILE A 86 -11.02 -9.99 -9.27
C ILE A 86 -10.32 -9.77 -7.94
N ILE A 87 -9.29 -8.92 -7.93
CA ILE A 87 -8.46 -8.64 -6.75
C ILE A 87 -9.04 -7.42 -6.04
N ASP A 88 -9.37 -7.56 -4.76
CA ASP A 88 -9.78 -6.44 -3.93
C ASP A 88 -8.56 -5.84 -3.20
N PRO A 89 -8.09 -4.63 -3.55
CA PRO A 89 -6.92 -4.01 -2.90
C PRO A 89 -7.17 -3.73 -1.42
N ASN A 90 -8.42 -3.61 -0.97
CA ASN A 90 -8.73 -3.40 0.44
C ASN A 90 -8.29 -4.59 1.30
N VAL A 91 -8.30 -5.82 0.78
CA VAL A 91 -7.83 -7.01 1.52
C VAL A 91 -6.36 -6.89 1.92
N ALA A 92 -5.50 -6.44 0.99
CA ALA A 92 -4.10 -6.22 1.28
C ALA A 92 -3.89 -5.02 2.21
N ALA A 93 -4.60 -3.91 1.96
CA ALA A 93 -4.47 -2.69 2.76
C ALA A 93 -4.91 -2.91 4.22
N ASP A 94 -6.05 -3.59 4.44
CA ASP A 94 -6.55 -3.96 5.77
C ASP A 94 -5.56 -4.88 6.50
N PHE A 95 -4.98 -5.87 5.79
CA PHE A 95 -3.99 -6.76 6.38
C PHE A 95 -2.71 -6.04 6.80
N ILE A 96 -2.21 -5.11 5.97
CA ILE A 96 -1.03 -4.29 6.30
C ILE A 96 -1.32 -3.42 7.54
N ALA A 97 -2.49 -2.78 7.58
CA ALA A 97 -2.91 -1.95 8.71
C ALA A 97 -2.96 -2.74 10.03
N GLU A 98 -3.56 -3.93 10.02
CA GLU A 98 -3.59 -4.83 11.17
C GLU A 98 -2.18 -5.27 11.59
N ALA A 99 -1.35 -5.69 10.62
CA ALA A 99 -0.01 -6.20 10.89
C ALA A 99 0.94 -5.13 11.46
N LEU A 100 0.78 -3.88 11.05
CA LEU A 100 1.55 -2.73 11.56
C LEU A 100 0.99 -2.16 12.88
N GLU A 101 -0.12 -2.70 13.38
CA GLU A 101 -0.78 -2.27 14.61
C GLU A 101 -1.12 -0.77 14.61
N CYS A 102 -1.59 -0.24 13.48
CA CYS A 102 -2.01 1.15 13.41
C CYS A 102 -3.26 1.39 14.27
N LYS A 103 -3.38 2.61 14.82
CA LYS A 103 -4.54 3.05 15.61
C LYS A 103 -5.58 3.80 14.78
N SER A 104 -5.12 4.55 13.77
CA SER A 104 -5.98 5.16 12.75
C SER A 104 -5.56 4.66 11.39
N TYR A 105 -6.55 4.46 10.53
CA TYR A 105 -6.38 3.97 9.19
C TYR A 105 -7.40 4.66 8.30
N ASP A 106 -6.92 5.68 7.59
CA ASP A 106 -7.71 6.47 6.65
C ASP A 106 -7.31 6.06 5.23
N ARG A 107 -8.29 5.92 4.34
CA ARG A 107 -8.02 5.48 2.96
C ARG A 107 -8.95 6.11 1.95
N VAL A 108 -8.44 6.27 0.74
CA VAL A 108 -9.22 6.62 -0.45
C VAL A 108 -8.99 5.57 -1.52
N GLU A 109 -10.03 5.24 -2.28
CA GLU A 109 -9.92 4.36 -3.43
C GLU A 109 -10.11 5.17 -4.71
N ILE A 110 -9.13 5.08 -5.60
CA ILE A 110 -9.11 5.79 -6.88
C ILE A 110 -9.17 4.77 -8.01
N PRO A 111 -10.19 4.82 -8.89
CA PRO A 111 -10.20 4.01 -10.09
C PRO A 111 -9.12 4.49 -11.07
N ARG A 112 -8.42 3.54 -11.67
CA ARG A 112 -7.32 3.79 -12.61
C ARG A 112 -7.73 3.34 -14.01
N GLY A 113 -7.23 4.03 -15.03
CA GLY A 113 -7.46 3.64 -16.43
C GLY A 113 -8.89 3.84 -16.96
N MET A 114 -9.69 4.70 -16.33
CA MET A 114 -11.06 5.05 -16.77
C MET A 114 -11.10 6.10 -17.91
N GLY A 115 -9.94 6.46 -18.47
CA GLY A 115 -9.77 7.56 -19.43
C GLY A 115 -9.04 8.77 -18.83
N PRO A 116 -8.98 9.90 -19.55
CA PRO A 116 -8.31 11.11 -19.07
C PRO A 116 -8.97 11.67 -17.80
N ILE A 117 -8.14 11.98 -16.79
CA ILE A 117 -8.57 12.62 -15.55
C ILE A 117 -9.00 14.06 -15.85
N LYS A 118 -10.14 14.49 -15.31
CA LYS A 118 -10.69 15.85 -15.45
C LYS A 118 -10.73 16.56 -14.10
N GLU A 119 -10.66 17.89 -14.08
CA GLU A 119 -10.67 18.68 -12.83
C GLU A 119 -11.84 18.33 -11.88
N LYS A 120 -13.04 18.13 -12.45
CA LYS A 120 -14.25 17.73 -11.70
C LYS A 120 -14.12 16.41 -10.94
N ASP A 121 -13.16 15.56 -11.28
CA ASP A 121 -12.94 14.28 -10.62
C ASP A 121 -12.25 14.45 -9.25
N PHE A 122 -11.71 15.66 -8.96
CA PHE A 122 -11.02 16.01 -7.71
C PHE A 122 -11.82 16.89 -6.75
N GLU A 123 -13.00 17.40 -7.14
CA GLU A 123 -13.84 18.26 -6.29
C GLU A 123 -14.37 17.56 -5.01
N LYS A 124 -14.16 16.24 -4.88
CA LYS A 124 -14.56 15.42 -3.72
C LYS A 124 -13.40 14.99 -2.83
N VAL A 125 -12.17 15.46 -3.09
CA VAL A 125 -10.94 14.99 -2.43
C VAL A 125 -10.47 15.96 -1.33
N TYR A 126 -11.20 17.05 -1.05
CA TYR A 126 -10.94 18.00 0.02
C TYR A 126 -12.16 18.23 0.91
#